data_AF-A0A6P6N8C7-F1
#
_entry.id   AF-A0A6P6N8C7-F1
#
_cell.length_a   1.000
_cell.length_b   1.000
_cell.length_c   1.000
_cell.angle_alpha   90.00
_cell.angle_beta   90.00
_cell.angle_gamma   90.00
#
_symmetry.space_group_name_H-M   'P 1'
#
loop_
_entity.id
_entity.type
_entity.pdbx_description
1 polymer ?
#
loop_
_entity_poly.entity_id
_entity_poly.type
_entity_poly.pdbx_seq_one_letter_code
_entity_poly.pdbx_strand_id
1 'polypeptide(L)'
;MAASEAGRDVAYFTFGDEELMREVHSMYKFLQDKFVTVGTLYSHLKQYSIVVSKHLQRPNISLYGYIYDKVGTNTDLEPSPSDSDSTLTTAPSPCPAHCH
;
A
#
# COMPACT_ATOMS: atom_id res chain seq x y z
N MET A 1 9.80 -10.43 -0.67
CA MET A 1 10.76 -9.30 -0.82
C MET A 1 11.91 -9.69 -1.73
N ALA A 2 12.92 -10.44 -1.28
CA ALA A 2 14.10 -10.75 -2.14
C ALA A 2 13.73 -11.44 -3.46
N ALA A 3 12.85 -12.45 -3.43
CA ALA A 3 12.37 -13.11 -4.65
C ALA A 3 11.58 -12.16 -5.57
N SER A 4 10.74 -11.30 -4.99
CA SER A 4 9.97 -10.30 -5.72
C SER A 4 10.87 -9.31 -6.47
N GLU A 5 11.93 -8.81 -5.81
CA GLU A 5 12.94 -7.94 -6.44
C GLU A 5 13.73 -8.66 -7.54
N ALA A 6 13.93 -9.97 -7.40
CA ALA A 6 14.56 -10.80 -8.43
C ALA A 6 13.59 -11.20 -9.57
N GLY A 7 12.32 -10.79 -9.52
CA GLY A 7 11.30 -11.20 -10.49
C GLY A 7 11.01 -12.70 -10.45
N ARG A 8 11.12 -13.34 -9.27
CA ARG A 8 10.94 -14.78 -9.07
C ARG A 8 9.79 -15.08 -8.11
N ASP A 9 9.10 -16.18 -8.38
CA ASP A 9 8.12 -16.76 -7.48
C ASP A 9 8.78 -17.47 -6.29
N VAL A 10 7.98 -17.75 -5.25
CA VAL A 10 8.40 -18.44 -4.03
C VAL A 10 7.55 -19.67 -3.80
N ALA A 11 8.22 -20.81 -3.59
CA ALA A 11 7.64 -21.97 -2.91
C ALA A 11 8.21 -22.01 -1.48
N TYR A 12 7.34 -21.91 -0.47
CA TYR A 12 7.74 -21.92 0.94
C TYR A 12 7.20 -23.17 1.63
N PHE A 13 8.10 -24.01 2.14
CA PHE A 13 7.76 -25.25 2.82
C PHE A 13 7.92 -25.06 4.33
N THR A 14 6.84 -25.23 5.09
CA THR A 14 6.82 -25.10 6.56
C THR A 14 7.04 -26.42 7.30
N PHE A 15 7.30 -27.51 6.57
CA PHE A 15 7.67 -28.82 7.12
C PHE A 15 6.70 -29.36 8.18
N GLY A 16 5.39 -29.31 7.90
CA GLY A 16 4.35 -29.85 8.77
C GLY A 16 3.75 -28.84 9.75
N ASP A 17 4.29 -27.61 9.80
CA ASP A 17 3.67 -26.51 10.54
C ASP A 17 2.56 -25.86 9.69
N GLU A 18 1.33 -26.31 9.90
CA GLU A 18 0.17 -25.79 9.19
C GLU A 18 -0.24 -24.39 9.66
N GLU A 19 0.02 -24.04 10.92
CA GLU A 19 -0.29 -22.72 11.46
C GLU A 19 0.60 -21.68 10.80
N LEU A 20 1.91 -21.93 10.77
CA LEU A 20 2.87 -21.08 10.06
C LEU A 20 2.53 -20.95 8.57
N MET A 21 2.10 -22.04 7.92
CA MET A 21 1.67 -22.00 6.52
C MET A 21 0.50 -21.03 6.33
N ARG A 22 -0.54 -21.14 7.18
CA ARG A 22 -1.72 -20.26 7.13
C ARG A 22 -1.36 -18.82 7.42
N GLU A 23 -0.50 -18.56 8.40
CA GLU A 23 -0.07 -17.21 8.77
C GLU A 23 0.73 -16.54 7.64
N VAL A 24 1.74 -17.22 7.09
CA VAL A 24 2.56 -16.69 5.99
C VAL A 24 1.69 -16.42 4.76
N HIS A 25 0.79 -17.36 4.42
CA HIS A 25 -0.13 -17.19 3.29
C HIS A 25 -1.10 -16.03 3.49
N SER A 26 -1.67 -15.87 4.69
CA SER A 26 -2.59 -14.78 5.02
C SER A 26 -1.91 -13.41 4.95
N MET A 27 -0.67 -13.31 5.43
CA MET A 27 0.11 -12.07 5.33
C MET A 27 0.42 -11.75 3.86
N TYR A 28 0.90 -12.73 3.09
CA TYR A 28 1.16 -12.52 1.66
C TYR A 28 -0.08 -12.05 0.91
N LYS A 29 -1.22 -12.73 1.12
CA LYS A 29 -2.47 -12.38 0.45
C LYS A 29 -2.94 -10.97 0.83
N PHE A 30 -2.88 -10.60 2.10
CA PHE A 30 -3.23 -9.25 2.55
C PHE A 30 -2.37 -8.17 1.89
N LEU A 31 -1.04 -8.37 1.83
CA LEU A 31 -0.13 -7.43 1.18
C LEU A 31 -0.40 -7.31 -0.33
N GLN A 32 -0.70 -8.43 -0.99
CA GLN A 32 -1.03 -8.48 -2.41
C GLN A 32 -2.36 -7.76 -2.69
N ASP A 33 -3.40 -8.04 -1.90
CA ASP A 33 -4.74 -7.44 -2.06
C ASP A 33 -4.72 -5.92 -1.82
N LYS A 34 -3.76 -5.42 -1.02
CA LYS A 34 -3.52 -3.99 -0.77
C LYS A 34 -2.46 -3.36 -1.69
N PHE A 35 -1.98 -4.08 -2.70
CA PHE A 35 -0.94 -3.62 -3.64
C PHE A 35 0.33 -3.08 -2.95
N VAL A 36 0.73 -3.67 -1.83
CA VAL A 36 1.90 -3.23 -1.07
C VAL A 36 3.18 -3.56 -1.85
N THR A 37 3.97 -2.54 -2.15
CA THR A 37 5.28 -2.72 -2.80
C THR A 37 6.34 -3.24 -1.82
N VAL A 38 7.44 -3.80 -2.35
CA VAL A 38 8.58 -4.22 -1.53
C VAL A 38 9.16 -3.06 -0.73
N GLY A 39 9.25 -1.86 -1.33
CA GLY A 39 9.77 -0.66 -0.66
C GLY A 39 8.87 -0.21 0.50
N THR A 40 7.55 -0.24 0.32
CA THR A 40 6.58 0.07 1.37
C THR A 40 6.69 -0.93 2.53
N LEU A 41 6.72 -2.23 2.23
CA LEU A 41 6.89 -3.27 3.24
C LEU A 41 8.21 -3.12 3.99
N TYR A 42 9.33 -2.90 3.28
CA TYR A 42 10.64 -2.67 3.89
C TYR A 42 10.64 -1.47 4.83
N SER A 43 9.96 -0.38 4.46
CA SER A 43 9.82 0.81 5.30
C SER A 43 9.11 0.49 6.62
N HIS A 44 8.04 -0.31 6.59
CA HIS A 44 7.35 -0.78 7.80
C HIS A 44 8.24 -1.69 8.66
N LEU A 45 9.03 -2.59 8.06
CA LEU A 45 9.98 -3.44 8.80
C LEU A 45 11.04 -2.61 9.51
N LYS A 46 11.56 -1.57 8.85
CA LYS A 46 12.53 -0.63 9.44
C LYS A 46 11.90 0.15 10.61
N GLN A 47 10.63 0.55 10.49
CA GLN A 47 9.93 1.23 11.59
C GLN A 47 9.67 0.27 12.77
N TYR A 48 9.26 -0.97 12.49
CA TYR A 48 9.05 -1.99 13.52
C TYR A 48 10.33 -2.22 14.33
N SER A 49 11.49 -2.34 13.68
CA SER A 49 12.76 -2.54 14.41
C SER A 49 13.08 -1.37 15.34
N ILE A 50 12.83 -0.13 14.91
CA ILE A 50 12.97 1.07 15.76
C ILE A 50 12.01 1.02 16.95
N VAL A 51 10.73 0.68 16.72
CA VAL A 51 9.72 0.59 17.79
C VAL A 51 10.12 -0.45 18.82
N VAL A 52 10.49 -1.65 18.40
CA VAL A 52 10.85 -2.75 19.29
C VAL A 52 12.16 -2.48 20.04
N SER A 53 13.13 -1.79 19.41
CA SER A 53 14.43 -1.50 20.02
C SER A 53 14.41 -0.34 21.03
N LYS A 54 13.37 0.50 21.04
CA LYS A 54 13.25 1.63 21.97
C LYS A 54 12.92 1.23 23.40
N HIS A 55 12.46 0.00 23.62
CA HIS A 55 12.04 -0.47 24.93
C HIS A 55 13.13 -1.36 25.56
N LEU A 56 13.43 -1.12 26.83
CA LEU A 56 14.36 -1.94 27.62
C LEU A 56 13.86 -3.38 27.80
N GLN A 57 12.53 -3.57 27.75
CA GLN A 57 11.88 -4.86 27.67
C GLN A 57 11.20 -5.01 26.32
N ARG A 58 11.31 -6.19 25.71
CA ARG A 58 10.72 -6.44 24.39
C ARG A 58 9.21 -6.22 24.45
N PRO A 59 8.66 -5.27 23.68
CA PRO A 59 7.23 -5.02 23.68
C PRO A 59 6.50 -6.24 23.08
N ASN A 60 5.28 -6.49 23.58
CA ASN A 60 4.43 -7.56 23.09
C ASN A 60 3.72 -7.16 21.80
N ILE A 61 4.50 -6.89 20.75
CA ILE A 61 4.00 -6.52 19.42
C ILE A 61 4.55 -7.51 18.42
N SER A 62 3.69 -8.35 17.84
CA SER A 62 4.08 -9.26 16.77
C SER A 62 4.36 -8.49 15.48
N LEU A 63 5.29 -8.99 14.67
CA LEU A 63 5.63 -8.38 13.39
C LEU A 63 4.40 -8.31 12.47
N TYR A 64 3.64 -9.41 12.38
CA TYR A 64 2.47 -9.47 11.52
C TYR A 64 1.37 -8.55 12.01
N GLY A 65 1.12 -8.48 13.32
CA GLY A 65 0.16 -7.54 13.91
C GLY A 65 0.52 -6.08 13.61
N TYR A 66 1.80 -5.72 13.71
CA TYR A 66 2.28 -4.39 13.36
C TYR A 66 2.06 -4.05 11.87
N ILE A 67 2.32 -5.00 10.98
CA ILE A 67 2.12 -4.82 9.54
C ILE A 67 0.64 -4.67 9.20
N TYR A 68 -0.23 -5.52 9.77
CA TYR A 68 -1.69 -5.42 9.58
C TYR A 68 -2.23 -4.05 10.01
N ASP A 69 -1.82 -3.56 11.18
CA ASP A 69 -2.18 -2.23 11.67
C ASP A 69 -1.75 -1.13 10.70
N LYS A 70 -0.46 -1.08 10.35
CA LYS A 70 0.08 0.02 9.53
C LYS A 70 -0.42 0.00 8.09
N VAL A 71 -0.58 -1.16 7.47
CA VAL A 71 -1.09 -1.24 6.10
C VAL A 71 -2.61 -1.06 6.07
N GLY A 72 -3.33 -1.54 7.09
CA GLY A 72 -4.78 -1.41 7.19
C GLY A 72 -5.29 0.02 7.30
N THR A 73 -4.54 0.89 7.99
CA THR A 73 -4.93 2.30 8.21
C THR A 73 -4.64 3.24 7.04
N ASN A 74 -3.86 2.83 6.03
CA ASN A 74 -3.39 3.71 4.95
C ASN A 74 -4.34 3.78 3.72
N THR A 75 -5.45 3.04 3.71
CA THR A 75 -6.38 3.01 2.56
C THR A 75 -7.47 4.11 2.53
N ASP A 76 -7.43 5.10 3.42
CA ASP A 76 -8.50 6.11 3.57
C ASP A 76 -8.15 7.53 3.06
N LEU A 77 -7.04 7.72 2.35
CA LEU A 77 -6.70 9.01 1.75
C LEU A 77 -6.73 8.92 0.22
N GLU A 78 -7.95 8.83 -0.31
CA GLU A 78 -8.25 9.23 -1.69
C GLU A 78 -8.03 10.74 -1.82
N PRO A 79 -7.14 11.23 -2.71
CA PRO A 79 -7.02 12.66 -2.96
C PRO A 79 -8.19 13.12 -3.84
N SER A 80 -9.22 13.70 -3.22
CA SER A 80 -10.29 14.40 -3.95
C SER A 80 -9.69 15.48 -4.87
N PRO A 81 -9.95 15.45 -6.19
CA PRO A 81 -9.65 16.58 -7.05
C PRO A 81 -10.73 17.66 -6.83
N SER A 82 -10.40 18.67 -6.04
CA SER A 82 -11.18 19.91 -5.95
C SER A 82 -10.79 20.83 -7.10
N ASP A 83 -11.40 20.63 -8.28
CA ASP A 83 -11.41 21.61 -9.36
C ASP A 83 -12.60 22.56 -9.14
N SER A 84 -12.31 23.69 -8.49
CA SER A 84 -13.23 24.81 -8.33
C SER A 84 -12.56 26.06 -8.90
N ASP A 85 -12.53 26.21 -10.22
CA ASP A 85 -12.44 27.54 -10.82
C ASP A 85 -13.64 27.77 -11.74
N SER A 86 -14.52 28.64 -11.27
CA SER A 86 -15.61 29.21 -12.04
C SER A 86 -15.32 30.70 -12.16
N THR A 87 -14.87 31.15 -13.32
CA THR A 87 -15.02 32.54 -13.72
C THR A 87 -15.63 32.60 -15.13
N LEU A 88 -16.91 32.95 -15.13
CA LEU A 88 -17.75 33.24 -16.28
C LEU A 88 -17.36 34.63 -16.83
N THR A 89 -17.01 34.77 -18.12
CA THR A 89 -17.16 36.07 -18.80
C THR A 89 -17.38 35.96 -20.32
N THR A 90 -18.56 36.43 -20.74
CA THR A 90 -18.83 37.37 -21.85
C THR A 90 -18.81 36.91 -23.33
N ALA A 91 -20.05 36.75 -23.83
CA ALA A 91 -20.65 37.19 -25.12
C ALA A 91 -20.44 36.40 -26.45
N PRO A 92 -21.48 36.36 -27.32
CA PRO A 92 -21.49 35.59 -28.56
C PRO A 92 -20.96 36.40 -29.76
N SER A 93 -20.32 35.73 -30.72
CA SER A 93 -20.05 36.30 -32.05
C SER A 93 -20.55 35.35 -33.15
N PRO A 94 -21.31 35.85 -34.13
CA PRO A 94 -21.89 35.04 -35.20
C PRO A 94 -20.91 34.89 -36.37
N CYS A 95 -20.69 33.66 -36.83
CA CYS A 95 -19.99 33.43 -38.10
C CYS A 95 -21.01 33.30 -39.25
N PRO A 96 -20.83 34.03 -40.36
CA PRO A 96 -21.72 33.98 -41.51
C PRO A 96 -21.42 32.79 -42.42
N ALA A 97 -22.41 32.49 -43.25
CA ALA A 97 -22.42 31.44 -44.25
C ALA A 97 -21.42 31.65 -45.42
N HIS A 98 -21.10 30.53 -46.08
CA HIS A 98 -20.59 30.36 -47.45
C HIS A 98 -19.15 30.83 -47.79
N CYS A 99 -18.33 29.91 -48.32
CA CYS A 99 -18.02 29.81 -49.76
C CYS A 99 -16.90 28.80 -50.08
N HIS A 100 -17.15 28.03 -51.16
CA HIS A 100 -16.30 27.19 -52.02
C HIS A 100 -15.69 25.88 -51.49
#